data_AF-A0A7M2YV32-F1
#
_entry.id   AF-A0A7M2YV32-F1
#
_cell.length_a   1.000
_cell.length_b   1.000
_cell.length_c   1.000
_cell.angle_alpha   90.00
_cell.angle_beta   90.00
_cell.angle_gamma   90.00
#
_symmetry.space_group_name_H-M   'P 1'
#
loop_
_entity.id
_entity.type
_entity.pdbx_description
1 polymer ?
#
loop_
_entity_poly.entity_id
_entity_poly.type
_entity_poly.pdbx_seq_one_letter_code
_entity_poly.pdbx_strand_id
1 'polypeptide(L)'
;MSARHVDFAGWSAAKRVVAIGAAGGAIGGMMLAMVEMLYGWLSDAHTFWDAPMAIWAWVGGIEHFGSPGNHVGPIVLGLGGHMVNSMMIGVGFAVLMAVLRPRGDIAPIMAGVVYGLGVWVVMRYVILPLNSGEDDLFTTSLVSPQWVWWLGHAVLGMAAGVFYTVARRAGLVGQDAR
;
A
#
# COMPACT_ATOMS: atom_id res chain seq x y z
N MET A 1 -6.73 19.48 -26.06
CA MET A 1 -6.45 18.03 -25.95
C MET A 1 -7.68 17.36 -25.34
N SER A 2 -8.39 16.54 -26.11
CA SER A 2 -9.51 15.76 -25.58
C SER A 2 -8.92 14.59 -24.78
N ALA A 3 -9.21 14.53 -23.47
CA ALA A 3 -8.82 13.39 -22.65
C ALA A 3 -9.49 12.13 -23.24
N ARG A 4 -8.69 11.13 -23.65
CA ARG A 4 -9.23 9.83 -24.05
C ARG A 4 -10.00 9.26 -22.86
N HIS A 5 -11.31 9.14 -23.03
CA HIS A 5 -12.17 8.45 -22.07
C HIS A 5 -11.72 6.99 -22.02
N VAL A 6 -11.25 6.52 -20.86
CA VAL A 6 -10.98 5.10 -20.67
C VAL A 6 -12.33 4.41 -20.63
N ASP A 7 -12.64 3.61 -21.66
CA ASP A 7 -13.90 2.90 -21.77
C ASP A 7 -13.77 1.49 -21.15
N PHE A 8 -14.56 1.24 -20.11
CA PHE A 8 -14.65 -0.05 -19.44
C PHE A 8 -15.89 -0.86 -19.85
N ALA A 9 -16.64 -0.42 -20.88
CA ALA A 9 -17.92 -1.01 -21.29
C ALA A 9 -17.85 -2.52 -21.58
N GLY A 10 -16.71 -3.05 -22.02
CA GLY A 10 -16.51 -4.49 -22.26
C GLY A 10 -16.00 -5.31 -21.07
N TRP A 11 -15.74 -4.70 -19.91
CA TRP A 11 -15.14 -5.39 -18.76
C TRP A 11 -16.22 -5.92 -17.82
N SER A 12 -16.09 -7.19 -17.41
CA SER A 12 -16.87 -7.78 -16.31
C SER A 12 -16.69 -6.99 -15.01
N ALA A 13 -17.68 -7.04 -14.11
CA ALA A 13 -17.59 -6.44 -12.78
C ALA A 13 -16.32 -6.86 -12.01
N ALA A 14 -15.95 -8.14 -12.06
CA ALA A 14 -14.73 -8.65 -11.41
C ALA A 14 -13.46 -7.95 -11.91
N LYS A 15 -13.27 -7.85 -13.23
CA LYS A 15 -12.13 -7.14 -13.84
C LYS A 15 -12.08 -5.66 -13.42
N ARG A 16 -13.22 -5.00 -13.33
CA ARG A 16 -13.29 -3.60 -12.87
C ARG A 16 -12.87 -3.47 -11.40
N VAL A 17 -13.37 -4.36 -10.53
CA VAL A 17 -12.99 -4.39 -9.11
C VAL A 17 -11.49 -4.61 -8.95
N VAL A 18 -10.91 -5.56 -9.68
CA VAL A 18 -9.46 -5.83 -9.65
C VAL A 18 -8.67 -4.61 -10.11
N ALA A 19 -9.02 -3.97 -11.23
CA ALA A 19 -8.27 -2.83 -11.73
C ALA A 19 -8.38 -1.58 -10.84
N ILE A 20 -9.58 -1.28 -10.34
CA ILE A 20 -9.78 -0.18 -9.40
C ILE A 20 -9.07 -0.46 -8.08
N GLY A 21 -9.13 -1.70 -7.59
CA GLY A 21 -8.41 -2.11 -6.40
C GLY A 21 -6.90 -2.00 -6.57
N ALA A 22 -6.35 -2.47 -7.69
CA ALA A 22 -4.92 -2.37 -7.98
C ALA A 22 -4.48 -0.89 -8.09
N ALA A 23 -5.24 -0.04 -8.77
CA ALA A 23 -4.93 1.39 -8.87
C ALA A 23 -5.04 2.10 -7.51
N GLY A 24 -6.09 1.84 -6.74
CA GLY A 24 -6.26 2.39 -5.39
C GLY A 24 -5.17 1.91 -4.42
N GLY A 25 -4.78 0.64 -4.54
CA GLY A 25 -3.67 0.04 -3.82
C GLY A 25 -2.34 0.67 -4.18
N ALA A 26 -2.07 0.90 -5.47
CA ALA A 26 -0.87 1.60 -5.92
C ALA A 26 -0.80 3.03 -5.34
N ILE A 27 -1.91 3.77 -5.39
CA ILE A 27 -2.00 5.12 -4.79
C ILE A 27 -1.78 5.06 -3.29
N GLY A 28 -2.44 4.15 -2.57
CA GLY A 28 -2.24 3.98 -1.13
C GLY A 28 -0.82 3.56 -0.78
N GLY A 29 -0.21 2.67 -1.56
CA GLY A 29 1.19 2.27 -1.44
C GLY A 29 2.15 3.44 -1.58
N MET A 30 1.93 4.31 -2.57
CA MET A 30 2.72 5.54 -2.72
C MET A 30 2.56 6.46 -1.51
N MET A 31 1.35 6.62 -0.96
CA MET A 31 1.15 7.46 0.22
C MET A 31 1.84 6.90 1.46
N LEU A 32 1.83 5.58 1.68
CA LEU A 32 2.62 4.94 2.75
C LEU A 32 4.11 5.15 2.52
N ALA A 33 4.59 4.89 1.30
CA ALA A 33 5.99 5.08 0.96
C ALA A 33 6.41 6.52 1.24
N MET A 34 5.60 7.51 0.88
CA MET A 34 5.85 8.91 1.21
C MET A 34 5.97 9.15 2.71
N VAL A 35 5.11 8.54 3.55
CA VAL A 35 5.21 8.66 5.02
C VAL A 35 6.56 8.15 5.53
N GLU A 36 6.95 6.93 5.14
CA GLU A 36 8.22 6.32 5.58
C GLU A 36 9.45 7.10 5.04
N MET A 37 9.42 7.47 3.77
CA MET A 37 10.52 8.18 3.13
C MET A 37 10.66 9.61 3.68
N LEU A 38 9.56 10.30 3.99
CA LEU A 38 9.59 11.61 4.65
C LEU A 38 10.17 11.50 6.06
N TYR A 39 9.79 10.46 6.82
CA TYR A 39 10.41 10.20 8.12
C TYR A 39 11.93 10.02 7.98
N GLY A 40 12.35 9.17 7.05
CA GLY A 40 13.77 8.93 6.78
C GLY A 40 14.54 10.18 6.36
N TRP A 41 13.93 11.08 5.58
CA TRP A 41 14.58 12.35 5.19
C TRP A 41 14.69 13.35 6.34
N LEU A 42 13.70 13.40 7.23
CA LEU A 42 13.67 14.34 8.36
C LEU A 42 14.43 13.83 9.60
N SER A 43 14.92 12.59 9.57
CA SER A 43 15.66 11.97 10.66
C SER A 43 17.16 12.18 10.50
N ASP A 44 17.86 12.48 11.60
CA ASP A 44 19.33 12.49 11.63
C ASP A 44 19.95 11.08 11.65
N ALA A 45 19.14 10.05 11.92
CA ALA A 45 19.58 8.66 12.10
C ALA A 45 19.22 7.73 10.93
N HIS A 46 18.38 8.18 10.01
CA HIS A 46 17.83 7.37 8.93
C HIS A 46 18.02 8.07 7.59
N THR A 47 17.76 7.34 6.51
CA THR A 47 17.79 7.90 5.15
C THR A 47 16.44 7.80 4.47
N PHE A 48 16.21 8.67 3.49
CA PHE A 48 15.05 8.62 2.59
C PHE A 48 14.85 7.24 1.93
N TRP A 49 15.91 6.43 1.84
CA TRP A 49 15.92 5.15 1.14
C TRP A 49 15.86 3.92 2.06
N ASP A 50 15.83 4.09 3.38
CA ASP A 50 15.89 2.96 4.32
C ASP A 50 14.71 2.00 4.12
N ALA A 51 13.49 2.53 4.04
CA ALA A 51 12.30 1.69 3.83
C ALA A 51 12.35 0.85 2.54
N PRO A 52 12.61 1.41 1.33
CA PRO A 52 12.73 0.58 0.14
C PRO A 52 13.91 -0.38 0.20
N MET A 53 15.07 -0.01 0.74
CA MET A 53 16.19 -0.95 0.93
C MET A 53 15.79 -2.12 1.84
N ALA A 54 15.14 -1.83 2.97
CA ALA A 54 14.71 -2.82 3.94
C ALA A 54 13.70 -3.82 3.34
N ILE A 55 12.79 -3.34 2.48
CA ILE A 55 11.82 -4.23 1.81
C ILE A 55 12.55 -5.27 0.96
N TRP A 56 13.59 -4.86 0.23
CA TRP A 56 14.39 -5.83 -0.52
C TRP A 56 15.27 -6.67 0.40
N ALA A 57 15.88 -6.09 1.43
CA ALA A 57 16.72 -6.82 2.38
C ALA A 57 15.94 -7.93 3.12
N TRP A 58 14.65 -7.72 3.42
CA TRP A 58 13.80 -8.79 3.98
C TRP A 58 13.66 -10.00 3.05
N VAL A 59 13.79 -9.82 1.74
CA VAL A 59 13.76 -10.93 0.76
C VAL A 59 15.15 -11.46 0.45
N GLY A 60 16.12 -10.55 0.27
CA GLY A 60 17.43 -10.83 -0.29
C GLY A 60 18.56 -10.94 0.73
N GLY A 61 18.33 -10.62 2.01
CA GLY A 61 19.33 -10.63 3.09
C GLY A 61 19.78 -9.23 3.54
N ILE A 62 20.26 -9.13 4.78
CA ILE A 62 20.68 -7.89 5.44
C ILE A 62 21.79 -7.14 4.70
N GLU A 63 22.60 -7.82 3.89
CA GLU A 63 23.67 -7.21 3.08
C GLU A 63 23.16 -6.20 2.04
N HIS A 64 21.85 -6.15 1.83
CA HIS A 64 21.18 -5.19 0.96
C HIS A 64 20.68 -3.93 1.68
N PHE A 65 20.96 -3.79 2.98
CA PHE A 65 20.61 -2.64 3.81
C PHE A 65 21.86 -1.91 4.31
N GLY A 66 21.89 -0.58 4.18
CA GLY A 66 23.02 0.25 4.62
C GLY A 66 23.16 1.53 3.81
N SER A 67 24.39 1.90 3.46
CA SER A 67 24.66 3.16 2.74
C SER A 67 23.96 3.20 1.37
N PRO A 68 23.04 4.15 1.10
CA PRO A 68 22.21 4.13 -0.12
C PRO A 68 23.01 4.10 -1.43
N GLY A 69 24.19 4.73 -1.47
CA GLY A 69 25.04 4.78 -2.67
C GLY A 69 25.50 3.40 -3.16
N ASN A 70 25.59 2.42 -2.27
CA ASN A 70 25.99 1.05 -2.59
C ASN A 70 24.78 0.11 -2.86
N HIS A 71 23.55 0.60 -2.66
CA HIS A 71 22.34 -0.22 -2.62
C HIS A 71 21.25 0.25 -3.59
N VAL A 72 21.65 0.82 -4.73
CA VAL A 72 20.71 1.27 -5.79
C VAL A 72 19.83 0.11 -6.29
N GLY A 73 20.40 -1.08 -6.47
CA GLY A 73 19.65 -2.28 -6.86
C GLY A 73 18.54 -2.64 -5.85
N PRO A 74 18.87 -2.84 -4.56
CA PRO A 74 17.90 -3.01 -3.49
C PRO A 74 16.81 -1.93 -3.43
N ILE A 75 17.16 -0.66 -3.62
CA ILE A 75 16.17 0.44 -3.65
C ILE A 75 15.15 0.22 -4.77
N VAL A 76 15.61 -0.05 -5.99
CA VAL A 76 14.72 -0.24 -7.15
C VAL A 76 13.82 -1.47 -6.94
N LEU A 77 14.38 -2.56 -6.45
CA LEU A 77 13.64 -3.80 -6.22
C LEU A 77 12.65 -3.67 -5.07
N GLY A 78 13.02 -2.97 -3.99
CA GLY A 78 12.14 -2.68 -2.87
C GLY A 78 10.98 -1.77 -3.25
N LEU A 79 11.22 -0.73 -4.04
CA LEU A 79 10.15 0.10 -4.61
C LEU A 79 9.21 -0.72 -5.49
N GLY A 80 9.75 -1.55 -6.39
CA GLY A 80 8.96 -2.43 -7.25
C GLY A 80 8.12 -3.43 -6.45
N GLY A 81 8.74 -4.11 -5.49
CA GLY A 81 8.08 -5.07 -4.60
C GLY A 81 6.98 -4.42 -3.77
N HIS A 82 7.25 -3.25 -3.20
CA HIS A 82 6.27 -2.46 -2.47
C HIS A 82 5.06 -2.10 -3.33
N MET A 83 5.30 -1.67 -4.57
CA MET A 83 4.22 -1.30 -5.49
C MET A 83 3.33 -2.48 -5.84
N VAL A 84 3.91 -3.63 -6.19
CA VAL A 84 3.14 -4.85 -6.49
C VAL A 84 2.35 -5.32 -5.27
N ASN A 85 2.99 -5.33 -4.09
CA ASN A 85 2.32 -5.68 -2.84
C ASN A 85 1.14 -4.75 -2.52
N SER A 86 1.34 -3.44 -2.67
CA SER A 86 0.31 -2.43 -2.45
C SER A 86 -0.87 -2.58 -3.41
N MET A 87 -0.61 -2.91 -4.68
CA MET A 87 -1.67 -3.23 -5.65
C MET A 87 -2.49 -4.44 -5.20
N MET A 88 -1.86 -5.52 -4.74
CA MET A 88 -2.57 -6.71 -4.24
C MET A 88 -3.42 -6.39 -3.00
N ILE A 89 -2.88 -5.61 -2.06
CA ILE A 89 -3.59 -5.13 -0.87
C ILE A 89 -4.83 -4.32 -1.27
N GLY A 90 -4.70 -3.42 -2.26
CA GLY A 90 -5.82 -2.63 -2.76
C GLY A 90 -6.88 -3.46 -3.49
N VAL A 91 -6.48 -4.52 -4.22
CA VAL A 91 -7.42 -5.50 -4.79
C VAL A 91 -8.24 -6.15 -3.67
N GLY A 92 -7.59 -6.62 -2.60
CA GLY A 92 -8.27 -7.18 -1.43
C GLY A 92 -9.28 -6.21 -0.82
N PHE A 93 -8.89 -4.93 -0.68
CA PHE A 93 -9.78 -3.88 -0.18
C PHE A 93 -10.99 -3.65 -1.11
N ALA A 94 -10.78 -3.54 -2.43
CA ALA A 94 -11.87 -3.32 -3.37
C ALA A 94 -12.85 -4.49 -3.42
N VAL A 95 -12.34 -5.74 -3.32
CA VAL A 95 -13.17 -6.94 -3.19
C VAL A 95 -14.00 -6.88 -1.91
N LEU A 96 -13.39 -6.54 -0.77
CA LEU A 96 -14.09 -6.37 0.50
C LEU A 96 -15.22 -5.34 0.39
N MET A 97 -14.98 -4.20 -0.25
CA MET A 97 -15.99 -3.16 -0.45
C MET A 97 -17.11 -3.60 -1.40
N ALA A 98 -16.80 -4.39 -2.43
CA ALA A 98 -17.78 -4.95 -3.35
C ALA A 98 -18.73 -5.94 -2.64
N VAL A 99 -18.22 -6.68 -1.65
CA VAL A 99 -19.00 -7.62 -0.82
C VAL A 99 -19.82 -6.88 0.24
N LEU A 100 -19.20 -5.98 1.02
CA LEU A 100 -19.85 -5.29 2.13
C LEU A 100 -20.86 -4.23 1.67
N ARG A 101 -20.66 -3.65 0.48
CA ARG A 101 -21.52 -2.60 -0.12
C ARG A 101 -21.87 -1.47 0.87
N PRO A 102 -20.86 -0.84 1.51
CA PRO A 102 -21.11 0.17 2.51
C PRO A 102 -21.84 1.40 1.94
N ARG A 103 -22.80 1.93 2.71
CA ARG A 103 -23.60 3.10 2.33
C ARG A 103 -22.85 4.40 2.63
N GLY A 104 -23.02 5.39 1.76
CA GLY A 104 -22.39 6.70 1.89
C GLY A 104 -20.91 6.72 1.54
N ASP A 105 -20.33 7.91 1.45
CA ASP A 105 -18.97 8.13 0.91
C ASP A 105 -17.85 8.09 1.95
N ILE A 106 -18.20 8.31 3.21
CA ILE A 106 -17.26 8.23 4.34
C ILE A 106 -16.98 6.78 4.71
N ALA A 107 -17.95 5.88 4.55
CA ALA A 107 -17.84 4.50 5.02
C ALA A 107 -16.68 3.73 4.36
N PRO A 108 -16.45 3.78 3.02
CA PRO A 108 -15.27 3.17 2.42
C PRO A 108 -13.95 3.76 2.92
N ILE A 109 -13.91 5.06 3.23
CA ILE A 109 -12.69 5.72 3.73
C ILE A 109 -12.32 5.19 5.12
N MET A 110 -13.30 5.16 6.03
CA MET A 110 -13.09 4.63 7.39
C MET A 110 -12.80 3.12 7.38
N ALA A 111 -13.50 2.36 6.53
CA ALA A 111 -13.18 0.95 6.32
C ALA A 111 -11.76 0.77 5.78
N GLY A 112 -11.31 1.67 4.91
CA GLY A 112 -9.94 1.73 4.42
C GLY A 112 -8.94 1.90 5.54
N VAL A 113 -9.11 2.87 6.44
CA VAL A 113 -8.23 3.07 7.61
C VAL A 113 -8.14 1.80 8.45
N VAL A 114 -9.28 1.20 8.81
CA VAL A 114 -9.33 -0.04 9.62
C VAL A 114 -8.66 -1.19 8.87
N TYR A 115 -8.91 -1.33 7.57
CA TYR A 115 -8.28 -2.34 6.73
C TYR A 115 -6.77 -2.16 6.65
N GLY A 116 -6.28 -0.94 6.46
CA GLY A 116 -4.85 -0.62 6.44
C GLY A 116 -4.17 -0.97 7.76
N LEU A 117 -4.76 -0.60 8.89
CA LEU A 117 -4.27 -1.01 10.22
C LEU A 117 -4.31 -2.54 10.40
N GLY A 118 -5.33 -3.22 9.86
CA GLY A 118 -5.38 -4.67 9.82
C GLY A 118 -4.24 -5.28 8.98
N VAL A 119 -3.92 -4.68 7.83
CA VAL A 119 -2.78 -5.08 7.00
C VAL A 119 -1.47 -4.90 7.78
N TRP A 120 -1.31 -3.80 8.53
CA TRP A 120 -0.15 -3.61 9.40
C TRP A 120 -0.04 -4.73 10.43
N VAL A 121 -1.14 -5.10 11.11
CA VAL A 121 -1.15 -6.23 12.06
C VAL A 121 -0.74 -7.54 11.37
N VAL A 122 -1.27 -7.83 10.18
CA VAL A 122 -0.92 -9.04 9.42
C VAL A 122 0.55 -9.01 9.01
N MET A 123 1.06 -7.89 8.50
CA MET A 123 2.47 -7.76 8.15
C MET A 123 3.35 -7.98 9.37
N ARG A 124 3.04 -7.32 10.49
CA ARG A 124 3.81 -7.37 11.73
C ARG A 124 3.86 -8.74 12.37
N TYR A 125 2.72 -9.40 12.51
CA TYR A 125 2.61 -10.59 13.35
C TYR A 125 2.49 -11.89 12.56
N VAL A 126 2.29 -11.81 11.23
CA VAL A 126 2.14 -13.00 10.38
C VAL A 126 3.22 -13.05 9.31
N ILE A 127 3.43 -11.99 8.54
CA ILE A 127 4.32 -12.03 7.37
C ILE A 127 5.79 -11.86 7.75
N LEU A 128 6.14 -10.78 8.46
CA LEU A 128 7.52 -10.49 8.81
C LEU A 128 8.20 -11.63 9.59
N PRO A 129 7.56 -12.28 10.58
CA PRO A 129 8.16 -13.41 11.31
C PRO A 129 8.47 -14.64 10.44
N LEU A 130 7.94 -14.73 9.20
CA LEU A 130 8.30 -15.81 8.27
C LEU A 130 9.77 -15.73 7.84
N ASN A 131 10.41 -14.56 7.95
CA ASN A 131 11.85 -14.41 7.84
C ASN A 131 12.40 -13.73 9.10
N SER A 132 12.54 -14.51 10.17
CA SER A 132 13.05 -14.06 11.48
C SER A 132 14.53 -13.64 11.46
N GLY A 133 15.23 -13.76 10.34
CA GLY A 133 16.58 -13.23 10.19
C GLY A 133 16.59 -11.72 9.92
N GLU A 134 15.51 -11.19 9.34
CA GLU A 134 15.43 -9.83 8.80
C GLU A 134 14.19 -9.05 9.26
N ASP A 135 13.35 -9.65 10.10
CA ASP A 135 12.14 -9.01 10.60
C ASP A 135 12.45 -7.80 11.50
N ASP A 136 13.61 -7.81 12.17
CA ASP A 136 14.13 -6.69 12.97
C ASP A 136 14.17 -5.36 12.21
N LEU A 137 14.37 -5.37 10.89
CA LEU A 137 14.31 -4.17 10.05
C LEU A 137 12.99 -3.40 10.20
N PHE A 138 11.90 -4.13 10.45
CA PHE A 138 10.54 -3.60 10.55
C PHE A 138 9.96 -3.71 11.95
N THR A 139 10.50 -4.60 12.79
CA THR A 139 9.97 -4.85 14.14
C THR A 139 10.61 -3.97 15.21
N THR A 140 11.78 -3.41 14.92
CA THR A 140 12.52 -2.47 15.77
C THR A 140 12.42 -1.04 15.25
N SER A 141 13.39 -0.18 15.55
CA SER A 141 13.51 1.18 15.01
C SER A 141 14.61 1.30 13.95
N LEU A 142 15.07 0.20 13.35
CA LEU A 142 16.16 0.23 12.35
C LEU A 142 15.82 1.02 11.08
N VAL A 143 14.56 0.98 10.63
CA VAL A 143 14.06 1.77 9.50
C VAL A 143 13.30 3.00 9.96
N SER A 144 12.33 2.78 10.86
CA SER A 144 11.53 3.84 11.46
C SER A 144 10.85 3.33 12.74
N PRO A 145 10.47 4.22 13.67
CA PRO A 145 9.68 3.88 14.84
C PRO A 145 8.35 3.27 14.45
N GLN A 146 7.82 2.41 15.32
CA GLN A 146 6.59 1.66 15.05
C GLN A 146 5.36 2.51 14.75
N TRP A 147 5.35 3.75 15.23
CA TRP A 147 4.26 4.66 14.95
C TRP A 147 4.22 5.20 13.54
N VAL A 148 5.36 5.26 12.87
CA VAL A 148 5.43 5.64 11.46
C VAL A 148 4.78 4.54 10.62
N TRP A 149 5.05 3.27 10.93
CA TRP A 149 4.45 2.13 10.23
C TRP A 149 2.93 2.07 10.37
N TRP A 150 2.36 2.21 11.57
CA TRP A 150 0.89 2.18 11.70
C TRP A 150 0.23 3.42 11.11
N LEU A 151 0.88 4.59 11.14
CA LEU A 151 0.42 5.78 10.43
C LEU A 151 0.45 5.58 8.92
N GLY A 152 1.55 5.07 8.36
CA GLY A 152 1.71 4.82 6.92
C GLY A 152 0.66 3.85 6.40
N HIS A 153 0.37 2.77 7.15
CA HIS A 153 -0.68 1.82 6.80
C HIS A 153 -2.10 2.41 6.93
N ALA A 154 -2.36 3.25 7.95
CA ALA A 154 -3.62 3.98 8.04
C ALA A 154 -3.83 4.90 6.83
N VAL A 155 -2.78 5.60 6.40
CA VAL A 155 -2.79 6.47 5.22
C VAL A 155 -2.97 5.67 3.92
N LEU A 156 -2.31 4.52 3.77
CA LEU A 156 -2.53 3.58 2.65
C LEU A 156 -4.00 3.22 2.54
N GLY A 157 -4.59 2.81 3.66
CA GLY A 157 -5.96 2.37 3.74
C GLY A 157 -6.94 3.50 3.42
N MET A 158 -6.71 4.67 4.01
CA MET A 158 -7.48 5.89 3.75
C MET A 158 -7.47 6.25 2.26
N ALA A 159 -6.30 6.28 1.64
CA ALA A 159 -6.13 6.62 0.23
C ALA A 159 -6.83 5.61 -0.69
N ALA A 160 -6.72 4.31 -0.40
CA ALA A 160 -7.47 3.27 -1.12
C ALA A 160 -8.99 3.46 -0.97
N GLY A 161 -9.47 3.80 0.22
CA GLY A 161 -10.87 4.12 0.50
C GLY A 161 -11.38 5.35 -0.25
N VAL A 162 -10.58 6.43 -0.28
CA VAL A 162 -10.89 7.64 -1.06
C VAL A 162 -10.96 7.31 -2.55
N PHE A 163 -9.97 6.60 -3.08
CA PHE A 163 -9.94 6.23 -4.49
C PHE A 163 -11.14 5.36 -4.87
N TYR A 164 -11.48 4.37 -4.04
CA TYR A 164 -12.66 3.53 -4.25
C TYR A 164 -13.95 4.36 -4.26
N THR A 165 -14.11 5.31 -3.34
CA THR A 165 -15.25 6.22 -3.30
C THR A 165 -15.36 7.06 -4.58
N VAL A 166 -14.24 7.60 -5.09
CA VAL A 166 -14.19 8.34 -6.35
C VAL A 166 -14.59 7.44 -7.53
N ALA A 167 -14.02 6.24 -7.63
CA ALA A 167 -14.33 5.28 -8.67
C ALA A 167 -15.81 4.85 -8.66
N ARG A 168 -16.38 4.65 -7.47
CA ARG A 168 -17.80 4.34 -7.28
C ARG A 168 -18.70 5.48 -7.76
N ARG A 169 -18.39 6.72 -7.38
CA ARG A 169 -19.13 7.92 -7.83
C ARG A 169 -19.04 8.13 -9.34
N ALA A 170 -17.93 7.73 -9.95
CA ALA A 170 -17.75 7.74 -11.41
C ALA A 170 -18.43 6.55 -12.13
N GLY A 171 -19.13 5.67 -11.42
CA GLY A 171 -19.83 4.51 -12.00
C GLY A 171 -18.89 3.37 -12.45
N LEU A 172 -17.63 3.38 -12.01
CA LEU A 172 -16.63 2.38 -12.41
C LEU A 172 -16.74 1.09 -11.59
N VAL A 173 -17.24 1.19 -10.36
CA VAL A 173 -17.51 0.06 -9.45
C VAL A 173 -18.84 0.28 -8.73
N GLY A 174 -19.56 -0.82 -8.48
CA GLY A 174 -20.85 -0.76 -7.81
C GLY A 174 -21.99 -0.27 -8.69
N GLN A 175 -22.40 -1.09 -9.66
CA GLN A 175 -23.79 -1.22 -10.10
C GLN A 175 -24.05 -2.66 -10.52
N ASP A 176 -24.84 -3.36 -9.70
CA ASP A 176 -25.71 -4.47 -10.09
C ASP A 176 -26.83 -4.59 -9.04
N ALA A 177 -27.87 -3.77 -9.26
CA ALA A 177 -29.31 -4.05 -9.11
C ALA A 177 -30.06 -2.72 -8.98
N ARG A 178 -30.95 -2.49 -9.96
CA ARG A 178 -32.11 -1.62 -9.81
C ARG A 178 -32.99 -2.13 -8.67
#